data_AF-A0A162P6Z4-F1
#
_entry.id   AF-A0A162P6Z4-F1
#
_cell.length_a   1.000
_cell.length_b   1.000
_cell.length_c   1.000
_cell.angle_alpha   90.00
_cell.angle_beta   90.00
_cell.angle_gamma   90.00
#
_symmetry.space_group_name_H-M   'P 1'
#
loop_
_entity.id
_entity.type
_entity.pdbx_description
1 polymer ?
#
loop_
_entity_poly.entity_id
_entity_poly.type
_entity_poly.pdbx_seq_one_letter_code
_entity_poly.pdbx_strand_id
1 'polypeptide(L)'
;MNERVKCPGLPVKHCLTSHKKEDRAKYRSRNKIPAEIFMRKYFDGDADFNGGVLDVLEYHHDRASFRFTSELLRYIFVDVASDVPFHSRSQDEDQVQDHYDRGDDFYAWFSSPRRVYTSGIISDVDSEESLEQLQGNKLAILSLKPGENESDIGADVPESKTRIHCVDYRDIPRAKSDKITCLEMAEHVGMFNITNFLRQCADLLKDDDVMHLQIASLRQAQQY
;
A
#
# COMPACT_ATOMS: atom_id res chain seq x y z
N MET A 1 -14.03 -19.30 0.40
CA MET A 1 -13.57 -18.41 1.49
C MET A 1 -14.18 -17.03 1.28
N ASN A 2 -15.34 -16.75 1.86
CA ASN A 2 -15.97 -15.42 1.92
C ASN A 2 -16.89 -15.39 3.16
N GLU A 3 -16.41 -15.93 4.28
CA GLU A 3 -17.16 -15.89 5.53
C GLU A 3 -16.83 -14.59 6.27
N ARG A 4 -17.86 -13.94 6.83
CA ARG A 4 -17.65 -12.75 7.66
C ARG A 4 -16.76 -13.10 8.84
N VAL A 5 -15.70 -12.32 9.02
CA VAL A 5 -14.82 -12.43 10.19
C VAL A 5 -15.64 -12.30 11.46
N LYS A 6 -15.72 -13.38 12.25
CA LYS A 6 -16.39 -13.37 13.54
C LYS A 6 -15.48 -12.67 14.55
N CYS A 7 -15.86 -11.46 14.94
CA CYS A 7 -15.12 -10.69 15.93
C CYS A 7 -15.34 -11.27 17.34
N PRO A 8 -14.30 -11.37 18.18
CA PRO A 8 -14.38 -12.00 19.50
C PRO A 8 -15.13 -11.15 20.56
N GLY A 9 -15.48 -9.89 20.27
CA GLY A 9 -16.26 -9.04 21.18
C GLY A 9 -15.47 -8.56 22.40
N LEU A 10 -14.14 -8.45 22.25
CA LEU A 10 -13.21 -8.11 23.32
C LEU A 10 -13.13 -6.58 23.51
N PRO A 11 -13.05 -6.08 24.76
CA PRO A 11 -12.98 -4.65 25.03
C PRO A 11 -11.63 -4.05 24.60
N VAL A 12 -11.59 -2.75 24.34
CA VAL A 12 -10.37 -2.03 23.90
C VAL A 12 -9.19 -2.24 24.86
N LYS A 13 -9.44 -2.28 26.18
CA LYS A 13 -8.42 -2.56 27.20
C LYS A 13 -7.67 -3.88 27.03
N HIS A 14 -8.19 -4.82 26.25
CA HIS A 14 -7.50 -6.08 25.95
C HIS A 14 -6.36 -5.87 24.95
N CYS A 15 -6.47 -4.84 24.10
CA CYS A 15 -5.55 -4.57 23.01
C CYS A 15 -4.60 -3.43 23.29
N LEU A 16 -5.05 -2.45 24.06
CA LEU A 16 -4.30 -1.24 24.31
C LEU A 16 -4.45 -0.79 25.76
N THR A 17 -3.32 -0.48 26.39
CA THR A 17 -3.26 0.11 27.73
C THR A 17 -2.84 1.56 27.63
N SER A 18 -3.76 2.48 27.95
CA SER A 18 -3.42 3.90 28.03
C SER A 18 -2.74 4.27 29.35
N HIS A 19 -1.77 5.18 29.28
CA HIS A 19 -1.07 5.72 30.44
C HIS A 19 -1.89 6.78 31.18
N LYS A 20 -2.91 7.36 30.53
CA LYS A 20 -3.83 8.34 31.12
C LYS A 20 -5.01 7.65 31.82
N LYS A 21 -5.27 8.03 33.07
CA LYS A 21 -6.32 7.42 33.92
C LYS A 21 -7.73 7.63 33.36
N GLU A 22 -7.98 8.78 32.75
CA GLU A 22 -9.26 9.13 32.15
C GLU A 22 -9.59 8.23 30.94
N ASP A 23 -8.60 7.99 30.07
CA ASP A 23 -8.74 7.10 28.92
C ASP A 23 -8.98 5.65 29.34
N ARG A 24 -8.26 5.18 30.38
CA ARG A 24 -8.51 3.85 30.95
C ARG A 24 -9.94 3.69 31.47
N ALA A 25 -10.52 4.75 32.04
CA ALA A 25 -11.92 4.72 32.47
C ALA A 25 -12.90 4.72 31.28
N LYS A 26 -12.64 5.56 30.28
CA LYS A 26 -13.47 5.71 29.07
C LYS A 26 -13.57 4.44 28.22
N TYR A 27 -12.46 3.71 28.08
CA TYR A 27 -12.35 2.50 27.26
C TYR A 27 -12.33 1.19 28.08
N ARG A 28 -12.81 1.24 29.33
CA ARG A 28 -12.89 0.07 30.23
C ARG A 28 -13.94 -0.96 29.78
N SER A 29 -14.98 -0.49 29.10
CA SER A 29 -16.13 -1.28 28.63
C SER A 29 -15.96 -1.67 27.14
N ARG A 30 -17.04 -2.13 26.50
CA ARG A 30 -17.09 -2.48 25.07
C ARG A 30 -17.18 -1.26 24.12
N ASN A 31 -16.92 -0.05 24.61
CA ASN A 31 -16.92 1.14 23.76
C ASN A 31 -15.78 1.07 22.74
N LYS A 32 -16.12 1.18 21.46
CA LYS A 32 -15.11 1.30 20.40
C LYS A 32 -14.41 2.66 20.48
N ILE A 33 -13.13 2.66 20.16
CA ILE A 33 -12.31 3.88 20.04
C ILE A 33 -12.20 4.26 18.55
N PRO A 34 -12.28 5.53 18.15
CA PRO A 34 -11.98 5.92 16.77
C PRO A 34 -10.57 5.48 16.36
N ALA A 35 -10.43 4.91 15.16
CA ALA A 35 -9.16 4.34 14.69
C ALA A 35 -8.02 5.37 14.71
N GLU A 36 -8.31 6.61 14.31
CA GLU A 36 -7.36 7.73 14.34
C GLU A 36 -6.87 8.03 15.77
N ILE A 37 -7.77 8.15 16.75
CA ILE A 37 -7.40 8.33 18.16
C ILE A 37 -6.59 7.13 18.68
N PHE A 38 -6.95 5.91 18.28
CA PHE A 38 -6.22 4.70 18.68
C PHE A 38 -4.77 4.74 18.21
N MET A 39 -4.54 5.03 16.92
CA MET A 39 -3.21 5.12 16.34
C MET A 39 -2.42 6.29 16.94
N ARG A 40 -3.04 7.47 17.04
CA ARG A 40 -2.39 8.66 17.61
C ARG A 40 -1.91 8.40 19.04
N LYS A 41 -2.74 7.79 19.88
CA LYS A 41 -2.33 7.48 21.27
C LYS A 41 -1.10 6.58 21.34
N TYR A 42 -0.94 5.66 20.41
CA TYR A 42 0.26 4.84 20.33
C TYR A 42 1.48 5.66 19.90
N PHE A 43 1.37 6.44 18.82
CA PHE A 43 2.48 7.24 18.31
C PHE A 43 2.91 8.37 19.25
N ASP A 44 1.98 8.96 19.99
CA ASP A 44 2.26 9.97 21.02
C ASP A 44 2.87 9.36 22.30
N GLY A 45 2.98 8.03 22.40
CA GLY A 45 3.44 7.33 23.60
C GLY A 45 2.43 7.36 24.75
N ASP A 46 1.17 7.71 24.49
CA ASP A 46 0.08 7.78 25.47
C ASP A 46 -0.55 6.41 25.78
N ALA A 47 -0.19 5.38 24.98
CA ALA A 47 -0.68 4.02 25.15
C ALA A 47 0.21 2.97 24.48
N ASP A 48 0.21 1.77 25.03
CA ASP A 48 0.93 0.61 24.50
C ASP A 48 -0.03 -0.47 23.99
N PHE A 49 0.42 -1.24 23.00
CA PHE A 49 -0.21 -2.50 22.63
C PHE A 49 0.01 -3.56 23.71
N ASN A 50 -1.03 -4.30 24.06
CA ASN A 50 -0.97 -5.36 25.07
C ASN A 50 -0.52 -6.72 24.52
N GLY A 51 -0.06 -6.78 23.27
CA GLY A 51 0.36 -7.99 22.57
C GLY A 51 1.04 -7.65 21.25
N GLY A 52 1.22 -8.66 20.40
CA GLY A 52 1.73 -8.46 19.03
C GLY A 52 0.86 -7.46 18.28
N VAL A 53 1.48 -6.45 17.66
CA VAL A 53 0.75 -5.39 16.94
C VAL A 53 -0.12 -6.01 15.84
N LEU A 54 0.39 -7.01 15.13
CA LEU A 54 -0.36 -7.74 14.10
C LEU A 54 -1.63 -8.38 14.67
N ASP A 55 -1.53 -9.15 15.76
CA ASP A 55 -2.67 -9.83 16.40
C ASP A 55 -3.73 -8.83 16.89
N VAL A 56 -3.27 -7.69 17.42
CA VAL A 56 -4.17 -6.64 17.89
C VAL A 56 -4.90 -5.99 16.72
N LEU A 57 -4.20 -5.71 15.63
CA LEU A 57 -4.74 -5.05 14.45
C LEU A 57 -5.56 -5.99 13.56
N GLU A 58 -5.35 -7.30 13.60
CA GLU A 58 -6.13 -8.28 12.83
C GLU A 58 -7.64 -8.13 13.11
N TYR A 59 -8.01 -7.98 14.38
CA TYR A 59 -9.40 -7.80 14.81
C TYR A 59 -9.74 -6.33 15.12
N HIS A 60 -9.08 -5.37 14.46
CA HIS A 60 -9.30 -3.95 14.73
C HIS A 60 -10.78 -3.55 14.57
N HIS A 61 -11.56 -4.16 13.67
CA HIS A 61 -13.00 -3.89 13.54
C HIS A 61 -13.82 -4.17 14.81
N ASP A 62 -13.34 -5.02 15.72
CA ASP A 62 -14.00 -5.34 17.00
C ASP A 62 -13.93 -4.14 17.97
N ARG A 63 -12.86 -3.35 17.88
CA ARG A 63 -12.44 -2.37 18.92
C ARG A 63 -12.29 -0.95 18.40
N ALA A 64 -11.97 -0.80 17.13
CA ALA A 64 -11.87 0.45 16.43
C ALA A 64 -13.19 0.79 15.70
N SER A 65 -13.54 2.06 15.69
CA SER A 65 -14.59 2.59 14.83
C SER A 65 -13.97 3.50 13.78
N PHE A 66 -14.45 3.40 12.53
CA PHE A 66 -13.99 4.21 11.40
C PHE A 66 -14.83 5.48 11.23
N ARG A 67 -15.27 6.05 12.36
CA ARG A 67 -16.06 7.27 12.36
C ARG A 67 -15.11 8.46 12.25
N PHE A 68 -15.52 9.48 11.52
CA PHE A 68 -14.79 10.74 11.46
C PHE A 68 -14.79 11.41 12.85
N THR A 69 -13.61 11.74 13.34
CA THR A 69 -13.44 12.59 14.54
C THR A 69 -13.53 14.05 14.13
N SER A 70 -13.83 14.95 15.08
CA SER A 70 -13.88 16.38 14.80
C SER A 70 -12.55 16.92 14.29
N GLU A 71 -11.44 16.37 14.77
CA GLU A 71 -10.10 16.72 14.30
C GLU A 71 -9.86 16.21 12.87
N LEU A 72 -10.25 14.98 12.55
CA LEU A 72 -10.15 14.46 11.19
C LEU A 72 -11.01 15.27 10.21
N LEU A 73 -12.22 15.69 10.60
CA LEU A 73 -13.04 16.58 9.78
C LEU A 73 -12.38 17.94 9.59
N ARG A 74 -11.82 18.53 10.65
CA ARG A 74 -11.08 19.79 10.55
C ARG A 74 -9.91 19.65 9.57
N TYR A 75 -9.11 18.59 9.69
CA TYR A 75 -8.00 18.31 8.78
C TYR A 75 -8.47 18.20 7.32
N ILE A 76 -9.57 17.47 7.09
CA ILE A 76 -10.13 17.34 5.73
C ILE A 76 -10.58 18.69 5.16
N PHE A 77 -11.23 19.53 5.95
CA PHE A 77 -11.78 20.81 5.46
C PHE A 77 -10.76 21.94 5.42
N VAL A 78 -9.71 21.89 6.23
CA VAL A 78 -8.73 22.97 6.33
C VAL A 78 -7.49 22.65 5.51
N ASP A 79 -6.96 21.43 5.64
CA ASP A 79 -5.66 21.06 5.09
C ASP A 79 -5.81 20.28 3.77
N VAL A 80 -6.73 19.31 3.70
CA VAL A 80 -6.93 18.54 2.46
C VAL A 80 -7.69 19.38 1.40
N ALA A 81 -8.77 20.06 1.80
CA ALA A 81 -9.58 20.82 0.85
C ALA A 81 -8.87 22.07 0.30
N SER A 82 -7.87 22.63 1.03
CA SER A 82 -7.00 23.68 0.48
C SER A 82 -6.05 23.14 -0.60
N ASP A 83 -5.66 21.87 -0.48
CA ASP A 83 -4.59 21.27 -1.29
C ASP A 83 -5.14 20.53 -2.53
N VAL A 84 -6.33 19.94 -2.43
CA VAL A 84 -7.00 19.20 -3.53
C VAL A 84 -7.19 20.01 -4.83
N PRO A 85 -7.52 21.32 -4.83
CA PRO A 85 -7.64 22.09 -6.07
C PRO A 85 -6.30 22.30 -6.80
N PHE A 86 -5.17 22.12 -6.11
CA PHE A 86 -3.83 22.38 -6.61
C PHE A 86 -3.02 21.07 -6.62
N HIS A 87 -3.31 20.17 -7.56
CA HIS A 87 -2.38 19.08 -7.90
C HIS A 87 -1.35 19.62 -8.90
N SER A 88 -0.44 20.49 -8.43
CA SER A 88 0.68 20.96 -9.26
C SER A 88 1.80 19.93 -9.24
N ARG A 89 2.57 19.81 -10.34
CA ARG A 89 3.69 18.86 -10.45
C ARG A 89 4.68 18.98 -9.28
N SER A 90 4.94 20.20 -8.81
CA SER A 90 5.84 20.48 -7.68
C SER A 90 5.30 19.94 -6.35
N GLN A 91 3.98 19.93 -6.13
CA GLN A 91 3.41 19.37 -4.90
C GLN A 91 3.44 17.85 -4.88
N ASP A 92 3.24 17.20 -6.03
CA ASP A 92 3.43 15.73 -6.16
C ASP A 92 4.89 15.36 -5.85
N GLU A 93 5.86 16.14 -6.35
CA GLU A 93 7.29 15.94 -6.11
C GLU A 93 7.63 16.09 -4.62
N ASP A 94 7.22 17.19 -3.98
CA ASP A 94 7.48 17.47 -2.56
C ASP A 94 6.88 16.39 -1.63
N GLN A 95 5.69 15.86 -1.94
CA GLN A 95 5.05 14.82 -1.13
C GLN A 95 5.68 13.44 -1.28
N VAL A 96 6.19 13.12 -2.47
CA VAL A 96 6.83 11.83 -2.74
C VAL A 96 8.27 11.84 -2.20
N GLN A 97 9.01 12.92 -2.44
CA GLN A 97 10.45 12.96 -2.19
C GLN A 97 10.81 12.65 -0.72
N ASP A 98 10.13 13.27 0.25
CA ASP A 98 10.47 13.12 1.68
C ASP A 98 10.21 11.69 2.23
N HIS A 99 9.33 10.92 1.57
CA HIS A 99 9.01 9.54 1.93
C HIS A 99 9.90 8.50 1.26
N TYR A 100 10.43 8.76 0.06
CA TYR A 100 11.29 7.83 -0.68
C TYR A 100 12.80 8.14 -0.56
N ASP A 101 13.19 9.36 -0.17
CA ASP A 101 14.60 9.78 0.01
C ASP A 101 15.21 9.33 1.36
N ARG A 102 14.54 8.45 2.12
CA ARG A 102 15.09 7.88 3.37
C ARG A 102 16.32 6.98 3.16
N GLY A 103 16.65 6.67 1.91
CA GLY A 103 17.86 5.99 1.47
C GLY A 103 17.75 4.46 1.44
N ASP A 104 18.50 3.84 0.53
CA ASP A 104 18.52 2.39 0.30
C ASP A 104 18.84 1.57 1.56
N ASP A 105 19.69 2.11 2.44
CA ASP A 105 20.09 1.44 3.68
C ASP A 105 18.90 1.19 4.59
N PHE A 106 17.94 2.11 4.67
CA PHE A 106 16.72 1.94 5.47
C PHE A 106 15.88 0.78 4.94
N TYR A 107 15.67 0.71 3.62
CA TYR A 107 14.86 -0.33 2.99
C TYR A 107 15.53 -1.70 3.03
N ALA A 108 16.86 -1.76 3.02
CA ALA A 108 17.63 -3.01 3.09
C ALA A 108 17.38 -3.81 4.39
N TRP A 109 16.93 -3.18 5.47
CA TRP A 109 16.65 -3.88 6.74
C TRP A 109 15.41 -4.79 6.70
N PHE A 110 14.45 -4.52 5.82
CA PHE A 110 13.18 -5.24 5.78
C PHE A 110 12.76 -5.68 4.37
N SER A 111 13.47 -5.24 3.33
CA SER A 111 13.24 -5.69 1.96
C SER A 111 14.10 -6.91 1.65
N SER A 112 13.62 -7.77 0.74
CA SER A 112 14.43 -8.86 0.20
C SER A 112 15.67 -8.30 -0.54
N PRO A 113 16.70 -9.12 -0.80
CA PRO A 113 17.87 -8.70 -1.60
C PRO A 113 17.51 -8.13 -2.98
N ARG A 114 16.34 -8.50 -3.52
CA ARG A 114 15.82 -8.00 -4.80
C ARG A 114 15.24 -6.59 -4.71
N ARG A 115 15.09 -6.03 -3.50
CA ARG A 115 14.52 -4.70 -3.21
C ARG A 115 13.14 -4.48 -3.81
N VAL A 116 12.38 -5.55 -4.00
CA VAL A 116 11.01 -5.50 -4.52
C VAL A 116 10.09 -5.04 -3.40
N TYR A 117 9.56 -3.82 -3.50
CA TYR A 117 8.61 -3.26 -2.53
C TYR A 117 7.17 -3.32 -3.08
N THR A 118 6.64 -4.53 -3.17
CA THR A 118 5.22 -4.79 -3.52
C THR A 118 4.78 -6.12 -2.91
N SER A 119 3.48 -6.45 -2.97
CA SER A 119 2.94 -7.72 -2.49
C SER A 119 3.63 -8.93 -3.14
N GLY A 120 3.60 -10.10 -2.49
CA GLY A 120 4.00 -11.38 -3.06
C GLY A 120 2.79 -12.27 -3.39
N ILE A 121 3.02 -13.38 -4.08
CA ILE A 121 1.99 -14.40 -4.38
C ILE A 121 2.40 -15.73 -3.77
N ILE A 122 1.51 -16.28 -2.93
CA ILE A 122 1.62 -17.64 -2.41
C ILE A 122 1.26 -18.60 -3.54
N SER A 123 2.18 -19.49 -3.90
CA SER A 123 1.98 -20.48 -4.97
C SER A 123 1.28 -21.74 -4.48
N ASP A 124 1.54 -22.12 -3.23
CA ASP A 124 0.97 -23.28 -2.57
C ASP A 124 0.54 -22.90 -1.15
N VAL A 125 -0.74 -23.07 -0.85
CA VAL A 125 -1.34 -22.68 0.43
C VAL A 125 -1.02 -23.66 1.56
N ASP A 126 -0.53 -24.86 1.23
CA ASP A 126 -0.21 -25.91 2.18
C ASP A 126 1.29 -25.94 2.56
N SER A 127 2.10 -25.05 1.98
CA SER A 127 3.53 -24.92 2.29
C SER A 127 3.95 -23.49 2.64
N GLU A 128 4.97 -23.39 3.49
CA GLU A 128 5.57 -22.10 3.83
C GLU A 128 6.55 -21.66 2.74
N GLU A 129 6.43 -20.41 2.29
CA GLU A 129 7.29 -19.80 1.29
C GLU A 129 7.99 -18.56 1.85
N SER A 130 9.27 -18.39 1.52
CA SER A 130 10.04 -17.19 1.89
C SER A 130 9.54 -15.95 1.14
N LEU A 131 9.85 -14.75 1.65
CA LEU A 131 9.51 -13.50 0.99
C LEU A 131 10.04 -13.45 -0.46
N GLU A 132 11.25 -13.95 -0.68
CA GLU A 132 11.89 -14.03 -2.00
C GLU A 132 11.11 -14.95 -2.94
N GLN A 133 10.63 -16.09 -2.44
CA GLN A 133 9.79 -17.01 -3.21
C GLN A 133 8.46 -16.36 -3.57
N LEU A 134 7.78 -15.74 -2.60
CA LEU A 134 6.52 -15.03 -2.84
C LEU A 134 6.66 -13.92 -3.89
N GLN A 135 7.75 -13.16 -3.84
CA GLN A 135 8.05 -12.14 -4.84
C GLN A 135 8.39 -12.76 -6.20
N GLY A 136 9.16 -13.85 -6.22
CA GLY A 136 9.47 -14.61 -7.43
C GLY A 136 8.22 -15.13 -8.15
N ASN A 137 7.31 -15.75 -7.41
CA ASN A 137 6.03 -16.27 -7.90
C ASN A 137 5.22 -15.17 -8.59
N LYS A 138 5.15 -13.99 -7.96
CA LYS A 138 4.47 -12.83 -8.55
C LYS A 138 5.08 -12.42 -9.87
N LEU A 139 6.40 -12.29 -9.91
CA LEU A 139 7.11 -11.83 -11.09
C LEU A 139 6.98 -12.84 -12.26
N ALA A 140 6.90 -14.14 -11.94
CA ALA A 140 6.61 -15.18 -12.92
C ALA A 140 5.20 -15.03 -13.53
N ILE A 141 4.17 -14.78 -12.72
CA ILE A 141 2.78 -14.57 -13.19
C ILE A 141 2.68 -13.35 -14.10
N LEU A 142 3.39 -12.27 -13.76
CA LEU A 142 3.43 -11.06 -14.55
C LEU A 142 3.98 -11.29 -15.96
N SER A 143 4.48 -12.49 -16.28
CA SER A 143 5.03 -12.87 -17.59
C SER A 143 6.01 -11.80 -18.08
N LEU A 144 6.77 -11.22 -17.15
CA LEU A 144 8.12 -10.82 -17.42
C LEU A 144 8.84 -12.14 -17.64
N LYS A 145 8.65 -12.80 -18.80
CA LYS A 145 9.37 -14.05 -19.09
C LYS A 145 10.85 -13.69 -18.99
N PRO A 146 11.59 -14.20 -17.99
CA PRO A 146 13.02 -14.33 -18.17
C PRO A 146 13.12 -15.34 -19.32
N GLY A 147 13.73 -14.96 -20.43
CA GLY A 147 14.11 -15.97 -21.41
C GLY A 147 14.97 -16.98 -20.64
N GLU A 148 14.48 -18.20 -20.49
CA GLU A 148 15.23 -19.39 -20.04
C GLU A 148 16.33 -19.08 -19.01
N ASN A 149 15.94 -18.83 -17.75
CA ASN A 149 16.65 -19.12 -16.50
C ASN A 149 16.02 -18.30 -15.36
N GLU A 150 15.65 -18.94 -14.25
CA GLU A 150 14.94 -18.37 -13.10
C GLU A 150 15.73 -17.30 -12.31
N SER A 151 16.90 -16.87 -12.81
CA SER A 151 17.84 -15.96 -12.15
C SER A 151 17.54 -14.46 -12.32
N ASP A 152 16.81 -14.04 -13.34
CA ASP A 152 16.99 -12.67 -13.87
C ASP A 152 16.02 -11.60 -13.34
N ILE A 153 15.08 -11.92 -12.45
CA ILE A 153 14.16 -10.89 -11.89
C ILE A 153 14.71 -10.26 -10.60
N GLY A 154 16.02 -10.07 -10.61
CA GLY A 154 16.82 -9.36 -9.63
C GLY A 154 18.24 -9.30 -10.19
N ALA A 155 18.60 -8.17 -10.80
CA ALA A 155 19.95 -7.80 -11.21
C ALA A 155 20.62 -8.43 -12.46
N ASP A 156 20.02 -9.38 -13.20
CA ASP A 156 20.76 -10.07 -14.30
C ASP A 156 20.20 -9.95 -15.73
N VAL A 157 19.25 -9.06 -16.01
CA VAL A 157 18.93 -8.73 -17.42
C VAL A 157 20.08 -7.91 -18.00
N PRO A 158 20.76 -8.36 -19.08
CA PRO A 158 21.89 -7.64 -19.65
C PRO A 158 21.53 -6.18 -19.95
N GLU A 159 22.42 -5.23 -19.65
CA GLU A 159 22.18 -3.80 -19.93
C GLU A 159 21.82 -3.55 -21.41
N SER A 160 22.28 -4.39 -22.33
CA SER A 160 21.93 -4.32 -23.75
C SER A 160 20.44 -4.59 -24.06
N LYS A 161 19.72 -5.24 -23.13
CA LYS A 161 18.29 -5.57 -23.23
C LYS A 161 17.42 -4.71 -22.31
N THR A 162 18.02 -3.86 -21.49
CA THR A 162 17.31 -3.04 -20.50
C THR A 162 17.53 -1.56 -20.77
N ARG A 163 16.47 -0.77 -20.64
CA ARG A 163 16.58 0.69 -20.66
C ARG A 163 15.79 1.26 -19.50
N ILE A 164 16.48 1.99 -18.63
CA ILE A 164 15.86 2.68 -17.50
C ILE A 164 15.69 4.14 -17.88
N HIS A 165 14.45 4.63 -17.76
CA HIS A 165 14.13 6.04 -17.93
C HIS A 165 13.86 6.63 -16.54
N CYS A 166 14.77 7.48 -16.06
CA CYS A 166 14.55 8.28 -14.86
C CYS A 166 13.82 9.57 -15.26
N VAL A 167 12.51 9.46 -15.47
CA VAL A 167 11.63 10.57 -15.88
C VAL A 167 10.29 10.43 -15.18
N ASP A 168 9.58 11.55 -15.03
CA ASP A 168 8.16 11.52 -14.70
C ASP A 168 7.41 10.67 -15.73
N TYR A 169 6.49 9.79 -15.28
CA TYR A 169 5.74 8.91 -16.17
C TYR A 169 4.96 9.70 -17.25
N ARG A 170 4.56 10.93 -16.94
CA ARG A 170 3.84 11.85 -17.86
C ARG A 170 4.68 12.22 -19.08
N ASP A 171 6.01 12.15 -18.92
CA ASP A 171 7.00 12.56 -19.91
C ASP A 171 7.73 11.36 -20.55
N ILE A 172 7.24 10.12 -20.33
CA ILE A 172 7.77 8.91 -20.97
C ILE A 172 7.77 9.06 -22.51
N PRO A 173 8.88 8.72 -23.19
CA PRO A 173 8.96 8.76 -24.65
C PRO A 173 7.82 7.98 -25.31
N ARG A 174 7.20 8.57 -26.34
CA ARG A 174 6.03 8.00 -27.03
C ARG A 174 6.38 6.88 -28.01
N ALA A 175 7.12 5.88 -27.53
CA ALA A 175 7.41 4.65 -28.26
C ALA A 175 6.35 3.59 -27.94
N LYS A 176 5.88 2.90 -28.97
CA LYS A 176 4.88 1.83 -28.82
C LYS A 176 5.52 0.58 -28.21
N SER A 177 4.85 -0.03 -27.23
CA SER A 177 5.27 -1.22 -26.51
C SER A 177 4.33 -2.40 -26.78
N ASP A 178 4.89 -3.61 -26.80
CA ASP A 178 4.10 -4.85 -26.92
C ASP A 178 3.38 -5.23 -25.62
N LYS A 179 3.83 -4.67 -24.50
CA LYS A 179 3.28 -4.94 -23.18
C LYS A 179 3.60 -3.81 -22.22
N ILE A 180 2.65 -3.48 -21.35
CA ILE A 180 2.86 -2.56 -20.23
C ILE A 180 2.50 -3.28 -18.94
N THR A 181 3.38 -3.21 -17.94
CA THR A 181 3.09 -3.70 -16.58
C THR A 181 3.18 -2.52 -15.61
N CYS A 182 2.08 -2.20 -14.95
CA CYS A 182 1.96 -1.13 -13.96
C CYS A 182 1.66 -1.76 -12.60
N LEU A 183 2.59 -1.64 -11.65
CA LEU A 183 2.49 -2.24 -10.32
C LEU A 183 2.43 -1.13 -9.26
N GLU A 184 1.31 -1.03 -8.55
CA GLU A 184 1.13 -0.15 -7.38
C GLU A 184 1.50 1.34 -7.64
N MET A 185 1.38 1.79 -8.90
CA MET A 185 1.67 3.17 -9.31
C MET A 185 0.41 4.01 -9.47
N ALA A 186 -0.72 3.38 -9.81
CA ALA A 186 -1.96 4.09 -10.14
C ALA A 186 -2.63 4.72 -8.90
N GLU A 187 -2.29 4.25 -7.71
CA GLU A 187 -2.64 4.81 -6.40
C GLU A 187 -2.10 6.23 -6.25
N HIS A 188 -0.88 6.45 -6.74
CA HIS A 188 -0.19 7.75 -6.69
C HIS A 188 -0.62 8.71 -7.82
N VAL A 189 -1.22 8.19 -8.89
CA VAL A 189 -1.80 9.03 -9.96
C VAL A 189 -3.01 9.82 -9.46
N GLY A 190 -3.77 9.24 -8.53
CA GLY A 190 -4.97 9.83 -7.98
C GLY A 190 -6.21 9.65 -8.86
N MET A 191 -7.37 9.65 -8.22
CA MET A 191 -8.67 9.33 -8.83
C MET A 191 -9.08 10.29 -9.96
N PHE A 192 -8.66 11.56 -9.92
CA PHE A 192 -9.01 12.54 -10.94
C PHE A 192 -8.19 12.39 -12.23
N ASN A 193 -6.98 11.83 -12.15
CA ASN A 193 -6.06 11.72 -13.28
C ASN A 193 -5.98 10.30 -13.87
N ILE A 194 -6.56 9.30 -13.19
CA ILE A 194 -6.47 7.90 -13.60
C ILE A 194 -6.94 7.67 -15.04
N THR A 195 -7.99 8.37 -15.50
CA THR A 195 -8.46 8.23 -16.88
C THR A 195 -7.43 8.74 -17.89
N ASN A 196 -6.75 9.84 -17.62
CA ASN A 196 -5.73 10.38 -18.51
C ASN A 196 -4.49 9.49 -18.53
N PHE A 197 -4.10 8.95 -17.36
CA PHE A 197 -3.04 7.96 -17.26
C PHE A 197 -3.35 6.70 -18.09
N LEU A 198 -4.55 6.12 -17.94
CA LEU A 198 -4.93 4.93 -18.72
C LEU A 198 -4.99 5.20 -20.23
N ARG A 199 -5.42 6.41 -20.64
CA ARG A 199 -5.35 6.82 -22.06
C ARG A 199 -3.91 6.91 -22.54
N GLN A 200 -3.01 7.49 -21.75
CA GLN A 200 -1.59 7.51 -22.08
C GLN A 200 -1.02 6.10 -22.23
N CYS A 201 -1.36 5.16 -21.35
CA CYS A 201 -0.94 3.76 -21.48
C CYS A 201 -1.49 3.12 -22.75
N ALA A 202 -2.76 3.36 -23.08
CA ALA A 202 -3.35 2.87 -24.33
C ALA A 202 -2.64 3.45 -25.57
N ASP A 203 -2.30 4.74 -25.54
CA ASP A 203 -1.54 5.39 -26.62
C ASP A 203 -0.11 4.84 -26.74
N LEU A 204 0.45 4.25 -25.68
CA LEU A 204 1.76 3.61 -25.68
C LEU A 204 1.71 2.13 -26.07
N LEU A 205 0.54 1.48 -26.09
CA LEU A 205 0.41 0.10 -26.55
C LEU A 205 0.20 0.02 -28.06
N LYS A 206 0.73 -1.02 -28.70
CA LYS A 206 0.29 -1.36 -30.07
C LYS A 206 -1.11 -1.97 -30.02
N ASP A 207 -1.74 -2.07 -31.18
CA ASP A 207 -3.06 -2.69 -31.30
C ASP A 207 -2.98 -4.17 -30.90
N ASP A 208 -4.03 -4.66 -30.23
CA ASP A 208 -4.16 -6.04 -29.72
C ASP A 208 -3.17 -6.47 -28.61
N ASP A 209 -2.33 -5.56 -28.11
CA ASP A 209 -1.40 -5.83 -27.02
C ASP A 209 -1.99 -5.57 -25.62
N VAL A 210 -1.29 -6.02 -24.58
CA VAL A 210 -1.83 -6.15 -23.23
C VAL A 210 -1.18 -5.22 -22.20
N MET A 211 -2.03 -4.64 -21.34
CA MET A 211 -1.60 -3.97 -20.11
C MET A 211 -1.94 -4.86 -18.90
N HIS A 212 -0.98 -5.05 -18.01
CA HIS A 212 -1.24 -5.56 -16.67
C HIS A 212 -1.25 -4.41 -15.66
N LEU A 213 -2.35 -4.25 -14.93
CA LEU A 213 -2.54 -3.19 -13.94
C LEU A 213 -2.84 -3.82 -12.59
N GLN A 214 -1.97 -3.55 -11.61
CA GLN A 214 -2.17 -3.94 -10.21
C GLN A 214 -2.31 -2.69 -9.36
N ILE A 215 -3.40 -2.64 -8.59
CA ILE A 215 -3.77 -1.52 -7.71
C ILE A 215 -4.30 -2.08 -6.37
N ALA A 216 -3.79 -1.58 -5.26
CA ALA A 216 -4.38 -1.72 -3.94
C ALA A 216 -5.69 -0.91 -3.87
N SER A 217 -6.81 -1.60 -3.62
CA SER A 217 -8.13 -0.95 -3.54
C SER A 217 -8.96 -1.50 -2.39
N LEU A 218 -9.92 -0.68 -1.94
CA LEU A 218 -10.88 -1.11 -0.92
C LEU A 218 -11.95 -2.01 -1.55
N ARG A 219 -12.23 -3.14 -0.91
CA ARG A 219 -13.32 -4.04 -1.31
C ARG A 219 -14.67 -3.33 -1.12
N GLN A 220 -15.58 -3.46 -2.09
CA GLN A 220 -16.93 -2.92 -1.95
C GLN A 220 -17.70 -3.58 -0.80
N ALA A 221 -18.44 -2.77 -0.04
CA ALA A 221 -19.22 -3.19 1.13
C ALA A 221 -20.26 -4.32 0.86
N GLN A 222 -20.64 -4.53 -0.40
CA GLN A 222 -21.59 -5.57 -0.82
C GLN A 222 -20.96 -6.97 -0.95
N GLN A 223 -19.64 -7.09 -0.79
CA GLN A 223 -18.91 -8.37 -0.83
C GLN A 223 -18.51 -8.86 0.57
N TYR A 224 -19.20 -8.38 1.62
CA TYR A 224 -19.09 -8.82 3.02
C TYR A 224 -20.30 -9.65 3.44
#